data_AF-A0A915UD23-F1
#
_entry.id   AF-A0A915UD23-F1
#
_cell.length_a   1.000
_cell.length_b   1.000
_cell.length_c   1.000
_cell.angle_alpha   90.00
_cell.angle_beta   90.00
_cell.angle_gamma   90.00
#
_symmetry.space_group_name_H-M   'P 1'
#
loop_
_entity.id
_entity.type
_entity.pdbx_description
1 polymer ?
#
loop_
_entity_poly.entity_id
_entity_poly.type
_entity_poly.pdbx_seq_one_letter_code
_entity_poly.pdbx_strand_id
1 'polypeptide(L)'
;MLATAAPAAVAQTNLQLWGNVTLDWARSERLVYELDFEPKVLLAAPEGEPGWRNLDVTPNVEYAAKRWLDLVAETTVGFTRQTDNVDSFELSPRVGLRFHVFSRRVPTTGGVFGVRELPPTRRIVVRDLVRFESRNFIYTGDTSEPNSFTTRFRNRLEFLVPLNKQEVTNDGARYLLADWEWFVPLGQPAERFANKQRIRTGLGFRRSFSWRLELLYMWTRSRDTVQEGFTTNDNSINVRLKRVF
;
A
#
# COMPACT_ATOMS: atom_id res chain seq x y z
N MET A 1 49.93 -1.11 1.11
CA MET A 1 48.74 -1.59 0.38
C MET A 1 47.61 -0.61 0.65
N LEU A 2 47.27 0.22 -0.34
CA LEU A 2 46.07 1.08 -0.27
C LEU A 2 44.90 0.26 -0.82
N ALA A 3 43.92 -0.04 0.04
CA ALA A 3 42.67 -0.64 -0.38
C ALA A 3 41.85 0.43 -1.13
N THR A 4 41.77 0.31 -2.44
CA THR A 4 40.81 1.04 -3.26
C THR A 4 39.41 0.59 -2.88
N ALA A 5 38.65 1.45 -2.19
CA ALA A 5 37.22 1.25 -2.02
C ALA A 5 36.57 1.20 -3.40
N ALA A 6 35.88 0.10 -3.72
CA ALA A 6 35.04 0.04 -4.90
C ALA A 6 33.98 1.15 -4.81
N PRO A 7 33.72 1.91 -5.89
CA PRO A 7 32.63 2.87 -5.88
C PRO A 7 31.33 2.13 -5.57
N ALA A 8 30.56 2.65 -4.62
CA ALA A 8 29.21 2.16 -4.36
C ALA A 8 28.42 2.23 -5.67
N ALA A 9 27.83 1.11 -6.09
CA ALA A 9 26.95 1.08 -7.25
C ALA A 9 25.90 2.17 -7.09
N VAL A 10 25.86 3.11 -8.05
CA VAL A 10 24.86 4.18 -8.06
C VAL A 10 23.52 3.52 -8.30
N ALA A 11 22.63 3.54 -7.31
CA ALA A 11 21.30 2.97 -7.44
C ALA A 11 20.57 3.62 -8.63
N GLN A 12 20.24 2.82 -9.66
CA GLN A 12 19.37 3.26 -10.75
C GLN A 12 18.07 3.78 -10.14
N THR A 13 17.75 5.03 -10.46
CA THR A 13 16.65 5.75 -9.84
C THR A 13 15.46 5.78 -10.79
N ASN A 14 14.40 5.08 -10.41
CA ASN A 14 13.15 5.07 -11.17
C ASN A 14 12.19 6.11 -10.61
N LEU A 15 11.49 6.80 -11.51
CA LEU A 15 10.40 7.70 -11.14
C LEU A 15 9.09 7.14 -11.66
N GLN A 16 8.13 6.95 -10.75
CA GLN A 16 6.80 6.43 -11.06
C GLN A 16 5.72 7.40 -10.60
N LEU A 17 4.58 7.38 -11.29
CA LEU A 17 3.36 8.08 -10.87
C LEU A 17 2.26 7.06 -10.62
N TRP A 18 1.65 7.16 -9.45
CA TRP A 18 0.59 6.29 -8.97
C TRP A 18 -0.66 7.14 -8.76
N GLY A 19 -1.78 6.69 -9.30
CA GLY A 19 -3.10 7.17 -8.92
C GLY A 19 -3.78 6.10 -8.08
N ASN A 20 -4.59 6.51 -7.11
CA ASN A 20 -5.34 5.58 -6.27
C ASN A 20 -6.75 6.14 -6.03
N VAL A 21 -7.76 5.38 -6.41
CA VAL A 21 -9.16 5.73 -6.17
C VAL A 21 -9.80 4.63 -5.34
N THR A 22 -10.17 4.98 -4.12
CA THR A 22 -10.75 4.04 -3.15
C THR A 22 -12.22 4.36 -2.91
N LEU A 23 -13.07 3.35 -3.03
CA LEU A 23 -14.51 3.43 -2.79
C LEU A 23 -14.86 2.57 -1.58
N ASP A 24 -15.41 3.18 -0.53
CA ASP A 24 -15.80 2.49 0.71
C ASP A 24 -17.31 2.47 0.86
N TRP A 25 -17.88 1.30 1.16
CA TRP A 25 -19.26 1.13 1.58
C TRP A 25 -19.31 0.65 3.02
N ALA A 26 -19.75 1.53 3.90
CA ALA A 26 -19.86 1.21 5.32
C ALA A 26 -21.19 0.49 5.59
N ARG A 27 -21.20 -0.85 5.48
CA ARG A 27 -22.41 -1.67 5.57
C ARG A 27 -23.00 -1.70 6.99
N SER A 28 -22.14 -1.65 8.00
CA SER A 28 -22.53 -1.57 9.42
C SER A 28 -21.44 -0.85 10.21
N GLU A 29 -21.66 -0.60 11.50
CA GLU A 29 -20.65 -0.05 12.40
C GLU A 29 -19.35 -0.86 12.47
N ARG A 30 -19.37 -2.13 12.03
CA ARG A 30 -18.22 -3.04 12.11
C ARG A 30 -17.78 -3.61 10.77
N LEU A 31 -18.51 -3.39 9.68
CA LEU A 31 -18.23 -4.02 8.41
C LEU A 31 -18.14 -2.98 7.30
N VAL A 32 -17.00 -2.93 6.64
CA VAL A 32 -16.72 -2.05 5.50
C VAL A 32 -16.30 -2.91 4.32
N TYR A 33 -16.91 -2.62 3.16
CA TYR A 33 -16.41 -3.09 1.87
C TYR A 33 -15.63 -1.96 1.23
N GLU A 34 -14.49 -2.27 0.64
CA GLU A 34 -13.65 -1.31 -0.05
C GLU A 34 -13.30 -1.85 -1.44
N LEU A 35 -13.28 -0.97 -2.44
CA LEU A 35 -12.78 -1.27 -3.76
C LEU A 35 -11.75 -0.22 -4.14
N ASP A 36 -10.53 -0.66 -4.37
CA ASP A 36 -9.40 0.19 -4.71
C ASP A 36 -8.99 0.02 -6.18
N PHE A 37 -8.78 1.13 -6.88
CA PHE A 37 -8.26 1.18 -8.24
C PHE A 37 -6.93 1.94 -8.24
N GLU A 38 -5.85 1.28 -8.63
CA GLU A 38 -4.49 1.83 -8.55
C GLU A 38 -3.78 1.78 -9.91
N PRO A 39 -4.03 2.75 -10.82
CA PRO A 39 -3.22 2.91 -12.03
C PRO A 39 -1.81 3.41 -11.71
N LYS A 40 -0.82 2.85 -12.39
CA LYS A 40 0.61 3.16 -12.22
C LYS A 40 1.29 3.30 -13.56
N VAL A 41 2.25 4.21 -13.64
CA VAL A 41 3.09 4.40 -14.81
C VAL A 41 4.53 4.67 -14.41
N LEU A 42 5.46 4.05 -15.11
CA LEU A 42 6.87 4.40 -15.08
C LEU A 42 7.10 5.65 -15.93
N LEU A 43 7.51 6.75 -15.30
CA LEU A 43 7.78 8.02 -15.96
C LEU A 43 9.22 8.10 -16.48
N ALA A 44 10.16 7.54 -15.72
CA ALA A 44 11.56 7.44 -16.09
C ALA A 44 12.03 6.02 -15.80
N ALA A 45 12.32 5.28 -16.87
CA ALA A 45 12.91 3.96 -16.80
C ALA A 45 14.43 4.06 -16.73
N PRO A 46 15.12 3.13 -16.08
CA PRO A 46 16.56 3.02 -16.22
C PRO A 46 16.96 2.71 -17.65
N GLU A 47 18.18 3.09 -18.01
CA GLU A 47 18.76 2.72 -19.30
C GLU A 47 18.78 1.19 -19.46
N GLY A 48 18.19 0.70 -20.56
CA GLY A 48 18.11 -0.72 -20.89
C GLY A 48 16.92 -1.48 -20.30
N GLU A 49 16.09 -0.86 -19.47
CA GLU A 49 14.86 -1.49 -18.93
C GLU A 49 13.59 -1.02 -19.68
N PRO A 50 12.60 -1.91 -19.89
CA PRO A 50 11.36 -1.53 -20.56
C PRO A 50 10.52 -0.58 -19.71
N GLY A 51 9.84 0.34 -20.39
CA GLY A 51 8.76 1.11 -19.79
C GLY A 51 7.58 0.22 -19.42
N TRP A 52 6.81 0.58 -18.39
CA TRP A 52 5.61 -0.17 -18.03
C TRP A 52 4.46 0.71 -17.53
N ARG A 53 3.25 0.17 -17.69
CA ARG A 53 2.01 0.69 -17.10
C ARG A 53 1.27 -0.45 -16.45
N ASN A 54 0.69 -0.20 -15.29
CA ASN A 54 -0.05 -1.20 -14.54
C ASN A 54 -1.40 -0.62 -14.07
N LEU A 55 -2.39 -1.49 -13.96
CA LEU A 55 -3.64 -1.21 -13.28
C LEU A 55 -3.91 -2.35 -12.29
N ASP A 56 -3.98 -2.00 -11.01
CA ASP A 56 -4.41 -2.90 -9.97
C ASP A 56 -5.83 -2.58 -9.52
N VAL A 57 -6.64 -3.61 -9.31
CA VAL A 57 -7.97 -3.52 -8.71
C VAL A 57 -8.01 -4.42 -7.49
N THR A 58 -8.36 -3.86 -6.33
CA THR A 58 -8.35 -4.59 -5.06
C THR A 58 -9.69 -4.45 -4.33
N PRO A 59 -10.61 -5.41 -4.47
CA PRO A 59 -11.66 -5.62 -3.48
C PRO A 59 -11.07 -5.97 -2.11
N ASN A 60 -11.65 -5.37 -1.07
CA ASN A 60 -11.27 -5.52 0.32
C ASN A 60 -12.53 -5.57 1.22
N VAL A 61 -12.46 -6.37 2.28
CA VAL A 61 -13.45 -6.46 3.35
C VAL A 61 -12.75 -6.28 4.69
N GLU A 62 -13.24 -5.35 5.49
CA GLU A 62 -12.73 -5.08 6.83
C GLU A 62 -13.84 -5.28 7.88
N TYR A 63 -13.53 -6.10 8.89
CA TYR A 63 -14.42 -6.36 10.02
C TYR A 63 -13.79 -5.94 11.35
N ALA A 64 -14.37 -4.96 12.03
CA ALA A 64 -13.95 -4.49 13.34
C ALA A 64 -14.35 -5.50 14.45
N ALA A 65 -13.49 -6.49 14.69
CA ALA A 65 -13.71 -7.53 15.69
C ALA A 65 -13.68 -6.99 17.13
N LYS A 66 -12.80 -6.01 17.41
CA LYS A 66 -12.67 -5.31 18.69
C LYS A 66 -12.36 -3.83 18.45
N ARG A 67 -12.39 -3.00 19.50
CA ARG A 67 -12.06 -1.56 19.42
C ARG A 67 -10.63 -1.26 18.95
N TRP A 68 -9.77 -2.26 19.04
CA TRP A 68 -8.34 -2.20 18.76
C TRP A 68 -7.93 -3.18 17.66
N LEU A 69 -8.85 -3.96 17.09
CA LEU A 69 -8.56 -5.02 16.13
C LEU A 69 -9.60 -5.08 15.02
N ASP A 70 -9.11 -5.03 13.78
CA ASP A 70 -9.89 -5.37 12.60
C ASP A 70 -9.31 -6.62 11.92
N LEU A 71 -10.20 -7.42 11.33
CA LEU A 71 -9.87 -8.48 10.40
C LEU A 71 -9.97 -7.93 8.98
N VAL A 72 -8.98 -8.22 8.14
CA VAL A 72 -8.88 -7.70 6.78
C VAL A 72 -8.74 -8.88 5.82
N ALA A 73 -9.52 -8.87 4.73
CA ALA A 73 -9.37 -9.77 3.61
C ALA A 73 -9.40 -8.97 2.31
N GLU A 74 -8.37 -9.09 1.48
CA GLU A 74 -8.24 -8.34 0.23
C GLU A 74 -7.74 -9.25 -0.88
N THR A 75 -8.08 -8.94 -2.13
CA THR A 75 -7.56 -9.67 -3.29
C THR A 75 -7.23 -8.68 -4.38
N THR A 76 -5.94 -8.50 -4.66
CA THR A 76 -5.51 -7.64 -5.77
C THR A 76 -5.50 -8.45 -7.06
N VAL A 77 -6.10 -7.88 -8.11
CA VAL A 77 -5.96 -8.32 -9.49
C VAL A 77 -5.24 -7.22 -10.26
N GLY A 78 -4.09 -7.54 -10.83
CA GLY A 78 -3.23 -6.58 -11.52
C GLY A 78 -3.00 -6.96 -12.97
N PHE A 79 -2.96 -5.97 -13.85
CA PHE A 79 -2.48 -6.16 -15.23
C PHE A 79 -1.38 -5.15 -15.51
N THR A 80 -0.22 -5.65 -15.94
CA THR A 80 0.94 -4.84 -16.31
C THR A 80 1.25 -5.06 -17.77
N ARG A 81 1.41 -3.96 -18.51
CA ARG A 81 1.86 -3.93 -19.90
C ARG A 81 3.24 -3.30 -19.97
N GLN A 82 4.19 -4.01 -20.58
CA GLN A 82 5.56 -3.54 -20.78
C GLN A 82 5.80 -3.18 -22.24
N THR A 83 6.80 -2.32 -22.49
CA THR A 83 7.10 -1.83 -23.86
C THR A 83 7.83 -2.84 -24.74
N ASP A 84 8.34 -3.92 -24.17
CA ASP A 84 9.02 -5.03 -24.84
C ASP A 84 8.08 -6.18 -25.23
N ASN A 85 6.76 -5.95 -25.21
CA ASN A 85 5.71 -6.92 -25.50
C ASN A 85 5.64 -8.09 -24.49
N VAL A 86 6.11 -7.90 -23.26
CA VAL A 86 5.87 -8.81 -22.14
C VAL A 86 4.76 -8.25 -21.25
N ASP A 87 3.61 -8.92 -21.25
CA ASP A 87 2.49 -8.58 -20.38
C ASP A 87 2.45 -9.53 -19.17
N SER A 88 1.95 -9.04 -18.04
CA SER A 88 1.79 -9.87 -16.84
C SER A 88 0.46 -9.64 -16.16
N PHE A 89 -0.15 -10.72 -15.71
CA PHE A 89 -1.33 -10.71 -14.86
C PHE A 89 -0.94 -11.15 -13.44
N GLU A 90 -1.35 -10.37 -12.43
CA GLU A 90 -1.13 -10.65 -11.01
C GLU A 90 -2.45 -11.02 -10.31
N LEU A 91 -2.46 -12.12 -9.57
CA LEU A 91 -3.53 -12.44 -8.60
C LEU A 91 -2.92 -12.59 -7.21
N SER A 92 -3.33 -11.71 -6.30
CA SER A 92 -2.74 -11.57 -4.97
C SER A 92 -3.79 -11.53 -3.85
N PRO A 93 -4.34 -12.69 -3.44
CA PRO A 93 -5.18 -12.79 -2.24
C PRO A 93 -4.37 -12.61 -0.96
N ARG A 94 -4.96 -11.94 0.02
CA ARG A 94 -4.33 -11.59 1.30
C ARG A 94 -5.34 -11.62 2.43
N VAL A 95 -4.86 -12.02 3.59
CA VAL A 95 -5.60 -11.97 4.85
C VAL A 95 -4.73 -11.30 5.91
N GLY A 96 -5.33 -10.53 6.80
CA GLY A 96 -4.58 -9.74 7.74
C GLY A 96 -5.35 -9.28 8.96
N LEU A 97 -4.60 -8.68 9.87
CA LEU A 97 -5.05 -8.13 11.13
C LEU A 97 -4.57 -6.68 11.21
N ARG A 98 -5.48 -5.76 11.54
CA ARG A 98 -5.15 -4.35 11.79
C ARG A 98 -5.30 -4.03 13.27
N PHE A 99 -4.20 -3.66 13.90
CA PHE A 99 -4.14 -3.24 15.29
C PHE A 99 -4.21 -1.72 15.39
N HIS A 100 -5.02 -1.21 16.31
CA HIS A 100 -5.05 0.22 16.67
C HIS A 100 -4.38 0.37 18.02
N VAL A 101 -3.15 0.89 18.00
CA VAL A 101 -2.31 1.02 19.22
C VAL A 101 -3.02 1.87 20.26
N PHE A 102 -3.67 2.95 19.81
CA PHE A 102 -4.59 3.73 20.62
C PHE A 102 -6.02 3.33 20.23
N SER A 103 -6.73 2.67 21.15
CA SER A 103 -8.09 2.14 20.93
C SER A 103 -9.01 3.18 20.28
N ARG A 104 -9.88 2.76 19.35
CA ARG A 104 -10.91 3.64 18.77
C ARG A 104 -12.07 3.85 19.76
N ARG A 105 -12.82 4.96 19.63
CA ARG A 105 -14.11 5.07 20.32
C ARG A 105 -15.09 4.13 19.62
N VAL A 106 -15.73 3.23 20.38
CA VAL A 106 -16.93 2.55 19.89
C VAL A 106 -18.11 3.43 20.21
N PRO A 107 -19.02 3.72 19.27
CA PRO A 107 -20.21 4.49 19.55
C PRO A 107 -21.06 3.63 20.49
N THR A 108 -21.36 4.14 21.68
CA THR A 108 -22.21 3.42 22.63
C THR A 108 -23.68 3.78 22.49
N THR A 109 -24.09 4.65 21.55
CA THR A 109 -25.50 5.05 21.37
C THR A 109 -25.70 5.90 20.12
N GLY A 110 -26.72 5.58 19.32
CA GLY A 110 -27.63 6.56 18.71
C GLY A 110 -27.31 7.04 17.29
N GLY A 111 -27.80 6.32 16.28
CA GLY A 111 -27.95 6.82 14.92
C GLY A 111 -28.57 5.79 14.00
N VAL A 112 -29.90 5.77 13.89
CA VAL A 112 -30.71 4.78 13.16
C VAL A 112 -30.34 4.67 11.66
N PHE A 113 -29.53 5.59 11.10
CA PHE A 113 -29.10 5.58 9.69
C PHE A 113 -27.71 6.18 9.41
N GLY A 114 -26.74 6.11 10.33
CA GLY A 114 -25.45 6.78 10.13
C GLY A 114 -24.25 5.93 10.48
N VAL A 115 -23.76 5.11 9.55
CA VAL A 115 -22.47 4.43 9.73
C VAL A 115 -21.35 5.48 9.64
N ARG A 116 -20.81 5.90 10.80
CA ARG A 116 -19.65 6.78 10.87
C ARG A 116 -18.38 5.97 11.12
N GLU A 117 -17.32 6.28 10.39
CA GLU A 117 -15.93 5.89 10.68
C GLU A 117 -15.64 6.14 12.17
N LEU A 118 -15.20 5.09 12.88
CA LEU A 118 -14.91 5.15 14.31
C LEU A 118 -13.75 6.10 14.58
N PRO A 119 -13.97 7.26 15.24
CA PRO A 119 -12.91 8.23 15.42
C PRO A 119 -11.84 7.68 16.36
N PRO A 120 -10.55 7.95 16.06
CA PRO A 120 -9.47 7.63 16.99
C PRO A 120 -9.70 8.39 18.30
N THR A 121 -9.38 7.77 19.43
CA THR A 121 -9.53 8.43 20.75
C THR A 121 -8.50 9.52 21.00
N ARG A 122 -7.44 9.55 20.20
CA ARG A 122 -6.29 10.42 20.37
C ARG A 122 -6.04 11.21 19.09
N ARG A 123 -5.40 12.36 19.27
CA ARG A 123 -4.96 13.23 18.19
C ARG A 123 -4.06 12.48 17.20
N ILE A 124 -3.12 11.69 17.72
CA ILE A 124 -2.21 10.88 16.92
C ILE A 124 -2.82 9.50 16.73
N VAL A 125 -2.84 9.03 15.48
CA VAL A 125 -3.26 7.69 15.11
C VAL A 125 -2.04 6.85 14.83
N VAL A 126 -1.96 5.68 15.47
CA VAL A 126 -0.92 4.68 15.21
C VAL A 126 -1.61 3.34 14.97
N ARG A 127 -1.30 2.72 13.84
CA ARG A 127 -1.89 1.46 13.41
C ARG A 127 -0.83 0.52 12.88
N ASP A 128 -1.02 -0.76 13.10
CA ASP A 128 -0.19 -1.79 12.51
C ASP A 128 -1.05 -2.76 11.71
N LEU A 129 -0.72 -3.00 10.45
CA LEU A 129 -1.41 -3.94 9.58
C LEU A 129 -0.48 -5.08 9.20
N VAL A 130 -0.74 -6.23 9.78
CA VAL A 130 -0.06 -7.50 9.48
C VAL A 130 -0.89 -8.26 8.47
N ARG A 131 -0.25 -8.76 7.40
CA ARG A 131 -0.89 -9.53 6.34
C ARG A 131 -0.04 -10.73 5.93
N PHE A 132 -0.73 -11.82 5.59
CA PHE A 132 -0.19 -12.90 4.79
C PHE A 132 -0.69 -12.73 3.37
N GLU A 133 0.20 -12.85 2.40
CA GLU A 133 -0.10 -12.70 0.98
C GLU A 133 0.38 -13.90 0.20
N SER A 134 -0.48 -14.41 -0.68
CA SER A 134 -0.13 -15.31 -1.75
C SER A 134 -0.20 -14.52 -3.05
N ARG A 135 0.83 -14.58 -3.90
CA ARG A 135 0.93 -13.80 -5.14
C ARG A 135 1.27 -14.74 -6.29
N ASN A 136 0.48 -14.66 -7.35
CA ASN A 136 0.61 -15.46 -8.55
C ASN A 136 0.82 -14.51 -9.73
N PHE A 137 1.84 -14.77 -10.53
CA PHE A 137 2.05 -14.10 -11.81
C PHE A 137 1.89 -15.06 -12.97
N ILE A 138 1.18 -14.57 -13.98
CA ILE A 138 1.07 -15.22 -15.26
C ILE A 138 1.68 -14.26 -16.28
N TYR A 139 2.76 -14.69 -16.91
CA TYR A 139 3.42 -13.91 -17.96
C TYR A 139 2.88 -14.35 -19.32
N THR A 140 2.66 -13.37 -20.20
CA THR A 140 2.12 -13.58 -21.55
C THR A 140 2.86 -12.70 -22.55
N GLY A 141 2.90 -13.11 -23.81
CA GLY A 141 3.62 -12.39 -24.87
C GLY A 141 4.88 -13.14 -25.31
N ASP A 142 5.86 -12.40 -25.81
CA ASP A 142 7.13 -12.96 -26.31
C ASP A 142 8.12 -13.13 -25.15
N THR A 143 7.85 -14.12 -24.30
CA THR A 143 8.67 -14.38 -23.11
C THR A 143 8.86 -15.87 -22.86
N SER A 144 10.05 -16.21 -22.35
CA SER A 144 10.37 -17.55 -21.84
C SER A 144 10.25 -17.63 -20.31
N GLU A 145 9.85 -16.53 -19.67
CA GLU A 145 9.71 -16.45 -18.22
C GLU A 145 8.57 -17.36 -17.73
N PRO A 146 8.82 -18.28 -16.80
CA PRO A 146 7.79 -19.14 -16.26
C PRO A 146 6.83 -18.35 -15.36
N ASN A 147 5.58 -18.81 -15.27
CA ASN A 147 4.64 -18.33 -14.26
C ASN A 147 5.25 -18.48 -12.86
N SER A 148 5.03 -17.48 -12.01
CA SER A 148 5.65 -17.44 -10.69
C SER A 148 4.62 -17.44 -9.57
N PHE A 149 4.99 -18.08 -8.46
CA PHE A 149 4.21 -18.14 -7.23
C PHE A 149 5.10 -17.74 -6.07
N THR A 150 4.60 -16.85 -5.21
CA THR A 150 5.31 -16.45 -4.00
C THR A 150 4.35 -16.19 -2.85
N THR A 151 4.79 -16.57 -1.65
CA THR A 151 4.10 -16.24 -0.40
C THR A 151 4.95 -15.29 0.40
N ARG A 152 4.33 -14.24 0.94
CA ARG A 152 5.04 -13.24 1.74
C ARG A 152 4.25 -12.81 2.95
N PHE A 153 4.99 -12.52 4.00
CA PHE A 153 4.53 -11.75 5.13
C PHE A 153 4.66 -10.25 4.80
N ARG A 154 3.63 -9.49 5.14
CA ARG A 154 3.61 -8.04 5.01
C ARG A 154 3.25 -7.40 6.33
N ASN A 155 3.99 -6.37 6.69
CA ASN A 155 3.68 -5.54 7.84
C ASN A 155 3.69 -4.08 7.41
N ARG A 156 2.74 -3.29 7.89
CA ARG A 156 2.65 -1.86 7.62
C ARG A 156 2.32 -1.11 8.91
N LEU A 157 3.25 -0.31 9.37
CA LEU A 157 3.08 0.59 10.50
C LEU A 157 2.71 1.99 9.98
N GLU A 158 1.54 2.49 10.34
CA GLU A 158 0.96 3.75 9.89
C GLU A 158 0.84 4.76 11.04
N PHE A 159 1.16 6.02 10.72
CA PHE A 159 1.06 7.18 11.58
C PHE A 159 0.26 8.28 10.90
N LEU A 160 -0.75 8.82 11.60
CA LEU A 160 -1.44 10.04 11.17
C LEU A 160 -1.44 11.10 12.26
N VAL A 161 -1.15 12.34 11.87
CA VAL A 161 -1.09 13.49 12.78
C VAL A 161 -1.86 14.68 12.20
N PRO A 162 -2.96 15.13 12.83
CA PRO A 162 -3.72 16.28 12.36
C PRO A 162 -2.98 17.58 12.68
N LEU A 163 -2.86 18.42 11.66
CA LEU A 163 -2.14 19.69 11.69
C LEU A 163 -3.01 20.84 12.18
N ASN A 164 -4.27 20.88 11.76
CA ASN A 164 -5.20 22.00 12.00
C ASN A 164 -6.46 21.64 12.82
N LYS A 165 -6.66 20.36 13.16
CA LYS A 165 -7.82 19.87 13.91
C LYS A 165 -7.35 19.00 15.09
N GLN A 166 -8.27 18.75 16.03
CA GLN A 166 -8.02 17.85 17.15
C GLN A 166 -7.90 16.38 16.73
N GLU A 167 -8.64 15.96 15.69
CA GLU A 167 -8.68 14.58 15.19
C GLU A 167 -8.61 14.58 13.66
N VAL A 168 -8.01 13.52 13.09
CA VAL A 168 -7.93 13.32 11.62
C VAL A 168 -9.28 13.01 10.97
N THR A 169 -10.26 12.59 11.78
CA THR A 169 -11.64 12.28 11.37
C THR A 169 -12.54 13.50 11.28
N ASN A 170 -12.07 14.67 11.72
CA ASN A 170 -12.85 15.90 11.65
C ASN A 170 -12.86 16.47 10.22
N ASP A 171 -14.02 16.93 9.79
CA ASP A 171 -14.15 17.58 8.49
C ASP A 171 -13.28 18.84 8.39
N GLY A 172 -12.63 19.01 7.24
CA GLY A 172 -11.60 20.03 7.01
C GLY A 172 -10.25 19.72 7.66
N ALA A 173 -10.03 18.53 8.23
CA ALA A 173 -8.73 18.14 8.76
C ALA A 173 -7.68 18.05 7.66
N ARG A 174 -6.55 18.72 7.88
CA ARG A 174 -5.29 18.56 7.17
C ARG A 174 -4.38 17.78 8.09
N TYR A 175 -3.71 16.75 7.59
CA TYR A 175 -2.89 15.88 8.41
C TYR A 175 -1.64 15.44 7.66
N LEU A 176 -0.61 15.10 8.43
CA LEU A 176 0.52 14.34 7.93
C LEU A 176 0.18 12.86 8.03
N LEU A 177 0.59 12.12 7.01
CA LEU A 177 0.57 10.67 6.97
C LEU A 177 2.01 10.20 6.76
N ALA A 178 2.44 9.24 7.56
CA ALA A 178 3.66 8.49 7.29
C ALA A 178 3.41 7.01 7.56
N ASP A 179 3.97 6.14 6.73
CA ASP A 179 3.95 4.71 7.00
C ASP A 179 5.22 4.02 6.53
N TRP A 180 5.49 2.88 7.15
CA TRP A 180 6.59 2.00 6.82
C TRP A 180 6.04 0.60 6.61
N GLU A 181 6.28 0.05 5.42
CA GLU A 181 5.82 -1.26 4.99
C GLU A 181 7.00 -2.19 4.67
N TRP A 182 6.95 -3.40 5.20
CA TRP A 182 7.92 -4.47 4.95
C TRP A 182 7.26 -5.61 4.20
N PHE A 183 8.01 -6.20 3.28
CA PHE A 183 7.59 -7.33 2.47
C PHE A 183 8.65 -8.42 2.63
N VAL A 184 8.32 -9.47 3.35
CA VAL A 184 9.25 -10.55 3.72
C VAL A 184 8.78 -11.83 3.03
N PRO A 185 9.49 -12.33 2.00
CA PRO A 185 9.16 -13.60 1.38
C PRO A 185 9.33 -14.74 2.40
N LEU A 186 8.41 -15.71 2.37
CA LEU A 186 8.41 -16.87 3.28
C LEU A 186 9.07 -18.11 2.65
N GLY A 187 9.45 -18.04 1.39
CA GLY A 187 10.23 -19.05 0.67
C GLY A 187 11.38 -18.38 -0.10
N GLN A 188 12.07 -19.16 -0.94
CA GLN A 188 13.01 -18.60 -1.92
C GLN A 188 12.20 -18.13 -3.14
N PRO A 189 12.01 -16.82 -3.33
CA PRO A 189 11.23 -16.32 -4.44
C PRO A 189 12.02 -16.50 -5.75
N ALA A 190 11.34 -16.96 -6.79
CA ALA A 190 11.90 -16.95 -8.15
C ALA A 190 11.95 -15.52 -8.75
N GLU A 191 11.23 -14.57 -8.15
CA GLU A 191 11.07 -13.19 -8.62
C GLU A 191 12.14 -12.25 -8.02
N ARG A 192 12.72 -11.38 -8.87
CA ARG A 192 13.52 -10.23 -8.41
C ARG A 192 12.65 -9.28 -7.58
N PHE A 193 13.24 -8.60 -6.60
CA PHE A 193 12.55 -7.63 -5.73
C PHE A 193 11.43 -8.21 -4.85
N ALA A 194 11.49 -9.48 -4.48
CA ALA A 194 10.48 -10.08 -3.61
C ALA A 194 10.57 -9.58 -2.16
N ASN A 195 11.77 -9.20 -1.70
CA ASN A 195 11.97 -8.53 -0.42
C ASN A 195 12.02 -7.01 -0.63
N LYS A 196 11.06 -6.31 -0.03
CA LYS A 196 10.88 -4.86 -0.21
C LYS A 196 10.72 -4.18 1.12
N GLN A 197 11.16 -2.93 1.17
CA GLN A 197 10.74 -1.98 2.18
C GLN A 197 10.26 -0.72 1.51
N ARG A 198 9.14 -0.19 1.97
CA ARG A 198 8.53 1.00 1.42
C ARG A 198 8.25 1.97 2.55
N ILE A 199 8.71 3.20 2.38
CA ILE A 199 8.36 4.31 3.25
C ILE A 199 7.48 5.25 2.44
N ARG A 200 6.38 5.70 3.05
CA ARG A 200 5.48 6.69 2.45
C ARG A 200 5.32 7.83 3.41
N THR A 201 5.31 9.04 2.88
CA THR A 201 5.03 10.25 3.66
C THR A 201 4.34 11.28 2.80
N GLY A 202 3.47 12.07 3.41
CA GLY A 202 2.82 13.15 2.69
C GLY A 202 1.70 13.83 3.45
N LEU A 203 0.87 14.53 2.70
CA LEU A 203 -0.19 15.38 3.21
C LEU A 203 -1.55 14.81 2.80
N GLY A 204 -2.45 14.79 3.76
CA GLY A 204 -3.85 14.44 3.54
C GLY A 204 -4.79 15.59 3.88
N PHE A 205 -5.91 15.63 3.19
CA PHE A 205 -7.01 16.55 3.41
C PHE A 205 -8.34 15.80 3.43
N ARG A 206 -8.99 15.81 4.58
CA ARG A 206 -10.37 15.34 4.72
C ARG A 206 -11.30 16.51 4.46
N ARG A 207 -11.86 16.58 3.25
CA ARG A 207 -12.82 17.64 2.89
C ARG A 207 -14.12 17.49 3.69
N SER A 208 -14.62 16.26 3.76
CA SER A 208 -15.80 15.89 4.54
C SER A 208 -15.70 14.43 4.97
N PHE A 209 -16.69 13.93 5.70
CA PHE A 209 -16.80 12.52 6.04
C PHE A 209 -16.60 11.60 4.83
N SER A 210 -17.21 11.97 3.71
CA SER A 210 -17.23 11.14 2.51
C SER A 210 -16.07 11.38 1.54
N TRP A 211 -15.25 12.41 1.72
CA TRP A 211 -14.21 12.77 0.75
C TRP A 211 -12.87 13.04 1.43
N ARG A 212 -11.86 12.29 0.99
CA ARG A 212 -10.47 12.43 1.45
C ARG A 212 -9.54 12.43 0.25
N LEU A 213 -8.57 13.34 0.27
CA LEU A 213 -7.51 13.44 -0.74
C LEU A 213 -6.16 13.32 -0.05
N GLU A 214 -5.22 12.60 -0.65
CA GLU A 214 -3.86 12.45 -0.13
C GLU A 214 -2.85 12.61 -1.28
N LEU A 215 -1.74 13.28 -1.00
CA LEU A 215 -0.58 13.35 -1.88
C LEU A 215 0.62 12.81 -1.10
N LEU A 216 1.20 11.72 -1.60
CA LEU A 216 2.26 10.99 -0.93
C LEU A 216 3.49 10.89 -1.82
N TYR A 217 4.65 11.05 -1.22
CA TYR A 217 5.90 10.58 -1.78
C TYR A 217 6.22 9.21 -1.19
N MET A 218 6.65 8.29 -2.05
CA MET A 218 6.99 6.93 -1.67
C MET A 218 8.39 6.59 -2.15
N TRP A 219 9.16 6.08 -1.21
CA TRP A 219 10.48 5.54 -1.47
C TRP A 219 10.45 4.04 -1.20
N THR A 220 10.72 3.24 -2.23
CA THR A 220 10.77 1.78 -2.12
C THR A 220 12.20 1.33 -2.37
N ARG A 221 12.73 0.50 -1.47
CA ARG A 221 13.96 -0.23 -1.65
C ARG A 221 13.68 -1.71 -1.77
N SER A 222 14.38 -2.38 -2.67
CA SER A 222 14.22 -3.82 -2.91
C SER A 222 15.55 -4.53 -2.98
N ARG A 223 15.49 -5.85 -2.73
CA ARG A 223 16.60 -6.79 -2.87
C ARG A 223 16.06 -8.15 -3.31
N ASP A 224 16.91 -8.93 -3.94
CA ASP A 224 16.53 -10.22 -4.52
C ASP A 224 16.55 -11.32 -3.44
N THR A 225 17.52 -11.29 -2.51
CA THR A 225 17.60 -12.25 -1.39
C THR A 225 17.65 -11.57 -0.01
N VAL A 226 17.35 -12.32 1.06
CA VAL A 226 17.35 -11.81 2.45
C VAL A 226 18.78 -11.53 2.95
N GLN A 227 19.76 -12.20 2.36
CA GLN A 227 21.17 -12.16 2.72
C GLN A 227 21.90 -10.99 2.03
N GLU A 228 21.37 -10.48 0.92
CA GLU A 228 21.92 -9.35 0.18
C GLU A 228 21.51 -7.98 0.75
N GLY A 229 22.29 -6.95 0.40
CA GLY A 229 21.93 -5.56 0.64
C GLY A 229 20.79 -5.09 -0.27
N PHE A 230 20.17 -3.95 0.07
CA PHE A 230 19.21 -3.30 -0.84
C PHE A 230 19.93 -2.69 -2.04
N THR A 231 19.59 -3.13 -3.24
CA THR A 231 20.31 -2.79 -4.48
C THR A 231 19.54 -1.82 -5.38
N THR A 232 18.21 -1.74 -5.24
CA THR A 232 17.35 -0.88 -6.08
C THR A 232 16.60 0.14 -5.24
N ASN A 233 16.44 1.35 -5.78
CA ASN A 233 15.71 2.46 -5.19
C ASN A 233 14.68 3.02 -6.18
N ASP A 234 13.40 2.81 -5.88
CA ASP A 234 12.28 3.37 -6.64
C ASP A 234 11.67 4.56 -5.90
N ASN A 235 11.40 5.62 -6.66
CA ASN A 235 10.73 6.82 -6.18
C ASN A 235 9.38 6.94 -6.87
N SER A 236 8.36 7.32 -6.11
CA SER A 236 7.03 7.48 -6.68
C SER A 236 6.24 8.57 -6.00
N ILE A 237 5.39 9.23 -6.79
CA ILE A 237 4.38 10.16 -6.30
C ILE A 237 3.04 9.44 -6.39
N ASN A 238 2.28 9.41 -5.30
CA ASN A 238 0.97 8.78 -5.23
C ASN A 238 -0.10 9.83 -4.90
N VAL A 239 -1.10 9.93 -5.76
CA VAL A 239 -2.29 10.76 -5.54
C VAL A 239 -3.44 9.85 -5.20
N ARG A 240 -3.98 9.98 -3.98
CA ARG A 240 -5.13 9.18 -3.53
C ARG A 240 -6.39 10.02 -3.40
N LEU A 241 -7.49 9.44 -3.87
CA LEU A 241 -8.83 9.94 -3.68
C LEU A 241 -9.67 8.84 -3.05
N LYS A 242 -10.21 9.10 -1.87
CA LYS A 242 -11.09 8.17 -1.17
C LYS A 242 -12.49 8.74 -1.05
N ARG A 243 -13.48 7.91 -1.40
CA ARG A 243 -14.91 8.21 -1.34
C ARG A 243 -15.61 7.18 -0.44
N VAL A 244 -16.29 7.67 0.60
CA VAL A 244 -17.12 6.83 1.48
C VAL A 244 -18.61 7.04 1.18
N PHE A 245 -19.35 5.94 1.06
CA PHE A 245 -20.79 5.87 0.82
C PHE A 245 -21.56 5.45 2.07
#